data_AF-A0AB39W7L6-F1
#
_entry.id   AF-A0AB39W7L6-F1
#
_cell.length_a   1.000
_cell.length_b   1.000
_cell.length_c   1.000
_cell.angle_alpha   90.00
_cell.angle_beta   90.00
_cell.angle_gamma   90.00
#
_symmetry.space_group_name_H-M   'P 1'
#
loop_
_entity.id
_entity.type
_entity.pdbx_description
1 polymer ?
#
loop_
_entity_poly.entity_id
_entity_poly.type
_entity_poly.pdbx_seq_one_letter_code
_entity_poly.pdbx_strand_id
1 'polypeptide(L)'
;MATLYEPDLVELQRQLRLDVAKLFSAFSLDRVSAMLKGREKIEQLQMALLTATEGNRENLIFRNEKLLLDSIFILFEWCEKTLMGSKDAEAKLNAALANSNLFDLNTFSYLEVFYDKIVKIKLLINEIDASHLDNVKIVVKLFLQLQHPTIAYLNSDNSYKINFQSNEEIIESKPELIVISLEFYLQETPWANPQVLKAKEIYTITGTLKFNKFPENFKVLKILSATTSSEIFELKLADVEITNELEYNIEGTLLFKYAQSNFEDNLSIKLVPYLIGNAKEELQPVIIGYDELNAKILDQNNILFQTGFETINKKVFEIYTNPLLAKIDLQDRNEFITLLNSIANFQGYCLQSGLYKNVSSLKEDQFRDKLIQHLTANPQIGGKVVKESQVAGGRVEIAYKGHIAELKVETATSDRAKLMKKFSSQAVAYASGNGKSASIVCVLDLTEKILPPGSPANNIILKSPSIHGFEDVQSNAHVQVFVFIDGNTKNPSEYSR
;
A
#
# COMPACT_ATOMS: atom_id res chain seq x y z
N MET A 1 3.76 18.21 -2.01
CA MET A 1 3.04 18.24 -3.30
C MET A 1 3.24 16.87 -3.91
N ALA A 2 2.16 16.10 -4.07
CA ALA A 2 2.20 14.79 -4.69
C ALA A 2 2.34 15.00 -6.21
N THR A 3 3.46 14.58 -6.80
CA THR A 3 3.58 14.45 -8.25
C THR A 3 2.64 13.32 -8.66
N LEU A 4 1.58 13.69 -9.37
CA LEU A 4 0.64 12.76 -9.98
C LEU A 4 1.43 11.78 -10.86
N TYR A 5 1.03 10.51 -10.85
CA TYR A 5 1.52 9.52 -11.79
C TYR A 5 1.31 10.04 -13.23
N GLU A 6 2.40 10.27 -13.96
CA GLU A 6 2.38 10.72 -15.35
C GLU A 6 2.62 9.52 -16.30
N PRO A 7 1.56 8.91 -16.86
CA PRO A 7 1.69 7.70 -17.67
C PRO A 7 2.56 7.89 -18.91
N ASP A 8 2.50 9.07 -19.52
CA ASP A 8 3.31 9.41 -20.71
C ASP A 8 4.80 9.41 -20.40
N LEU A 9 5.16 9.88 -19.20
CA LEU A 9 6.54 9.95 -18.74
C LEU A 9 7.09 8.55 -18.42
N VAL A 10 6.26 7.66 -17.86
CA VAL A 10 6.61 6.25 -17.61
C VAL A 10 6.84 5.51 -18.92
N GLU A 11 5.96 5.72 -19.90
CA GLU A 11 6.07 5.09 -21.21
C GLU A 11 7.31 5.57 -21.97
N LEU A 12 7.61 6.88 -21.91
CA LEU A 12 8.80 7.46 -22.52
C LEU A 12 10.10 6.86 -21.94
N GLN A 13 10.17 6.70 -20.61
CA GLN A 13 11.30 6.04 -19.94
C GLN A 13 11.43 4.58 -20.34
N ARG A 14 10.30 3.85 -20.42
CA ARG A 14 10.28 2.44 -20.85
C ARG A 14 10.81 2.30 -22.27
N GLN A 15 10.37 3.18 -23.18
CA GLN A 15 10.80 3.18 -24.57
C GLN A 15 12.29 3.47 -24.71
N LEU A 16 12.82 4.47 -23.97
CA LEU A 16 14.25 4.75 -23.93
C LEU A 16 15.05 3.51 -23.51
N ARG A 17 14.67 2.84 -22.41
CA ARG A 17 15.37 1.65 -21.91
C ARG A 17 15.34 0.51 -22.93
N LEU A 18 14.21 0.25 -23.56
CA LEU A 18 14.09 -0.81 -24.57
C LEU A 18 14.97 -0.53 -25.79
N ASP A 19 15.00 0.71 -26.26
CA ASP A 19 15.82 1.08 -27.42
C ASP A 19 17.31 1.02 -27.11
N VAL A 20 17.73 1.50 -25.93
CA VAL A 20 19.11 1.38 -25.44
C VAL A 20 19.50 -0.09 -25.29
N ALA A 21 18.68 -0.90 -24.63
CA ALA A 21 18.93 -2.32 -24.42
C ALA A 21 19.08 -3.07 -25.75
N LYS A 22 18.16 -2.83 -26.68
CA LYS A 22 18.18 -3.43 -28.02
C LYS A 22 19.42 -3.03 -28.80
N LEU A 23 19.83 -1.76 -28.72
CA LEU A 23 21.01 -1.27 -29.42
C LEU A 23 22.29 -1.85 -28.81
N PHE A 24 22.46 -1.72 -27.49
CA PHE A 24 23.70 -2.04 -26.78
C PHE A 24 23.92 -3.54 -26.61
N SER A 25 22.86 -4.35 -26.51
CA SER A 25 23.00 -5.82 -26.48
C SER A 25 23.57 -6.39 -27.78
N ALA A 26 23.42 -5.68 -28.89
CA ALA A 26 24.00 -6.03 -30.18
C ALA A 26 25.45 -5.51 -30.35
N PHE A 27 26.09 -5.01 -29.28
CA PHE A 27 27.42 -4.43 -29.36
C PHE A 27 28.48 -5.44 -29.79
N SER A 28 29.16 -5.09 -30.87
CA SER A 28 30.39 -5.72 -31.33
C SER A 28 31.23 -4.68 -32.09
N LEU A 29 32.55 -4.83 -32.08
CA LEU A 29 33.46 -3.86 -32.69
C LEU A 29 33.21 -3.68 -34.21
N ASP A 30 32.76 -4.74 -34.90
CA ASP A 30 32.37 -4.72 -36.31
C ASP A 30 31.04 -4.01 -36.60
N ARG A 31 30.23 -3.73 -35.56
CA ARG A 31 28.89 -3.11 -35.68
C ARG A 31 28.81 -1.70 -35.14
N VAL A 32 29.92 -1.12 -34.67
CA VAL A 32 29.97 0.21 -34.05
C VAL A 32 29.32 1.28 -34.95
N SER A 33 29.62 1.31 -36.25
CA SER A 33 29.02 2.25 -37.20
C SER A 33 27.49 2.10 -37.32
N ALA A 34 26.97 0.88 -37.21
CA ALA A 34 25.53 0.63 -37.21
C ALA A 34 24.87 1.09 -35.89
N MET A 35 25.59 0.97 -34.78
CA MET A 35 25.12 1.44 -33.48
C MET A 35 25.04 2.96 -33.39
N LEU A 36 26.00 3.67 -33.97
CA LEU A 36 26.00 5.14 -34.03
C LEU A 36 24.77 5.69 -34.77
N LYS A 37 24.21 4.96 -35.74
CA LYS A 37 22.94 5.33 -36.40
C LYS A 37 21.74 5.30 -35.45
N GLY A 38 21.79 4.50 -34.39
CA GLY A 38 20.74 4.43 -33.37
C GLY A 38 20.75 5.58 -32.37
N ARG A 39 21.83 6.38 -32.34
CA ARG A 39 22.05 7.47 -31.38
C ARG A 39 20.96 8.54 -31.45
N GLU A 40 20.59 8.99 -32.66
CA GLU A 40 19.63 10.08 -32.85
C GLU A 40 18.26 9.78 -32.21
N LYS A 41 17.77 8.54 -32.36
CA LYS A 41 16.51 8.10 -31.74
C LYS A 41 16.60 8.15 -30.20
N ILE A 42 17.71 7.69 -29.64
CA ILE A 42 17.92 7.70 -28.18
C ILE A 42 18.05 9.13 -27.66
N GLU A 43 18.74 10.02 -28.38
CA GLU A 43 18.86 11.44 -28.03
C GLU A 43 17.50 12.14 -28.05
N GLN A 44 16.64 11.86 -29.03
CA GLN A 44 15.28 12.42 -29.08
C GLN A 44 14.47 12.02 -27.83
N LEU A 45 14.54 10.75 -27.42
CA LEU A 45 13.85 10.27 -26.21
C LEU A 45 14.42 10.91 -24.94
N GLN A 46 15.75 11.05 -24.83
CA GLN A 46 16.38 11.75 -23.71
C GLN A 46 15.97 13.22 -23.62
N MET A 47 15.94 13.92 -24.76
CA MET A 47 15.53 15.33 -24.80
C MET A 47 14.05 15.48 -24.42
N ALA A 48 13.18 14.59 -24.89
CA ALA A 48 11.78 14.56 -24.48
C ALA A 48 11.63 14.36 -22.96
N LEU A 49 12.44 13.49 -22.34
CA LEU A 49 12.45 13.29 -20.88
C LEU A 49 12.92 14.54 -20.13
N LEU A 50 13.98 15.19 -20.61
CA LEU A 50 14.50 16.42 -20.01
C LEU A 50 13.49 17.56 -20.09
N THR A 51 12.81 17.71 -21.23
CA THR A 51 11.74 18.71 -21.40
C THR A 51 10.54 18.40 -20.51
N ALA A 52 10.10 17.14 -20.44
CA ALA A 52 8.96 16.75 -19.61
C ALA A 52 9.24 16.91 -18.10
N THR A 53 10.51 16.87 -17.69
CA THR A 53 10.93 17.01 -16.30
C THR A 53 11.48 18.38 -15.96
N GLU A 54 11.43 19.36 -16.87
CA GLU A 54 12.03 20.68 -16.65
C GLU A 54 11.46 21.37 -15.40
N GLY A 55 12.34 21.87 -14.52
CA GLY A 55 11.96 22.48 -13.25
C GLY A 55 11.67 21.49 -12.10
N ASN A 56 11.65 20.18 -12.37
CA ASN A 56 11.46 19.13 -11.36
C ASN A 56 12.81 18.58 -10.84
N ARG A 57 12.82 17.98 -9.65
CA ARG A 57 14.05 17.38 -9.07
C ARG A 57 14.55 16.20 -9.90
N GLU A 58 13.62 15.51 -10.54
CA GLU A 58 13.80 14.39 -11.44
C GLU A 58 14.61 14.79 -12.68
N ASN A 59 14.60 16.06 -13.10
CA ASN A 59 15.42 16.54 -14.22
C ASN A 59 16.91 16.21 -14.04
N LEU A 60 17.40 16.30 -12.79
CA LEU A 60 18.78 16.02 -12.45
C LEU A 60 19.14 14.54 -12.70
N ILE A 61 18.18 13.63 -12.50
CA ILE A 61 18.35 12.20 -12.75
C ILE A 61 18.55 11.95 -14.24
N PHE A 62 17.66 12.46 -15.10
CA PHE A 62 17.74 12.26 -16.55
C PHE A 62 18.92 12.98 -17.18
N ARG A 63 19.34 14.11 -16.59
CA ARG A 63 20.55 14.81 -17.02
C ARG A 63 21.81 13.96 -16.79
N ASN A 64 21.89 13.30 -15.63
CA ASN A 64 22.99 12.40 -15.32
C ASN A 64 22.95 11.13 -16.18
N GLU A 65 21.77 10.52 -16.37
CA GLU A 65 21.61 9.38 -17.29
C GLU A 65 22.05 9.74 -18.72
N LYS A 66 21.69 10.95 -19.18
CA LYS A 66 22.14 11.46 -20.47
C LYS A 66 23.66 11.55 -20.56
N LEU A 67 24.33 12.13 -19.57
CA LEU A 67 25.81 12.23 -19.55
C LEU A 67 26.48 10.86 -19.67
N LEU A 68 25.95 9.85 -19.00
CA LEU A 68 26.49 8.49 -19.04
C LEU A 68 26.27 7.83 -20.41
N LEU A 69 25.06 7.93 -20.97
CA LEU A 69 24.76 7.43 -22.30
C LEU A 69 25.59 8.13 -23.39
N ASP A 70 25.74 9.45 -23.30
CA ASP A 70 26.57 10.23 -24.21
C ASP A 70 28.03 9.80 -24.11
N SER A 71 28.54 9.54 -22.90
CA SER A 71 29.90 9.01 -22.70
C SER A 71 30.11 7.69 -23.47
N ILE A 72 29.15 6.76 -23.40
CA ILE A 72 29.24 5.46 -24.10
C ILE A 72 29.12 5.63 -25.62
N PHE A 73 28.21 6.49 -26.11
CA PHE A 73 28.16 6.78 -27.55
C PHE A 73 29.43 7.43 -28.08
N ILE A 74 30.06 8.31 -27.29
CA ILE A 74 31.35 8.89 -27.66
C ILE A 74 32.46 7.82 -27.65
N LEU A 75 32.40 6.82 -26.75
CA LEU A 75 33.30 5.65 -26.82
C LEU A 75 33.07 4.84 -28.09
N PHE A 76 31.85 4.74 -28.59
CA PHE A 76 31.59 4.12 -29.89
C PHE A 76 32.22 4.92 -31.03
N GLU A 77 32.11 6.25 -31.01
CA GLU A 77 32.80 7.12 -31.98
C GLU A 77 34.33 6.96 -31.90
N TRP A 78 34.87 6.83 -30.69
CA TRP A 78 36.29 6.54 -30.47
C TRP A 78 36.69 5.18 -31.06
N CYS A 79 35.93 4.12 -30.82
CA CYS A 79 36.17 2.80 -31.41
C CYS A 79 36.19 2.88 -32.94
N GLU A 80 35.16 3.49 -33.54
CA GLU A 80 35.06 3.64 -35.00
C GLU A 80 36.28 4.38 -35.56
N LYS A 81 36.63 5.52 -34.97
CA LYS A 81 37.76 6.34 -35.42
C LYS A 81 39.11 5.66 -35.22
N THR A 82 39.27 4.90 -34.14
CA THR A 82 40.48 4.11 -33.88
C THR A 82 40.64 3.00 -34.92
N LEU A 83 39.55 2.27 -35.23
CA LEU A 83 39.53 1.24 -36.27
C LEU A 83 39.79 1.81 -37.67
N MET A 84 39.40 3.06 -37.92
CA MET A 84 39.68 3.78 -39.17
C MET A 84 41.07 4.45 -39.21
N GLY A 85 41.85 4.40 -38.12
CA GLY A 85 43.16 5.08 -38.03
C GLY A 85 43.06 6.61 -38.06
N SER A 86 41.96 7.19 -37.61
CA SER A 86 41.73 8.63 -37.64
C SER A 86 42.48 9.36 -36.53
N LYS A 87 43.06 10.53 -36.86
CA LYS A 87 43.84 11.36 -35.92
C LYS A 87 43.02 11.98 -34.79
N ASP A 88 41.70 12.01 -34.91
CA ASP A 88 40.79 12.61 -33.94
C ASP A 88 40.15 11.58 -32.98
N ALA A 89 40.58 10.31 -33.02
CA ALA A 89 40.13 9.29 -32.08
C ALA A 89 40.37 9.72 -30.63
N GLU A 90 41.60 10.14 -30.29
CA GLU A 90 41.99 10.59 -28.95
C GLU A 90 41.06 11.68 -28.39
N ALA A 91 40.61 12.61 -29.23
CA ALA A 91 39.70 13.68 -28.83
C ALA A 91 38.32 13.13 -28.40
N LYS A 92 37.85 12.03 -29.02
CA LYS A 92 36.63 11.35 -28.61
C LYS A 92 36.80 10.64 -27.27
N LEU A 93 37.91 9.93 -27.05
CA LEU A 93 38.17 9.31 -25.75
C LEU A 93 38.17 10.35 -24.63
N ASN A 94 38.86 11.48 -24.83
CA ASN A 94 38.87 12.60 -23.88
C ASN A 94 37.48 13.20 -23.64
N ALA A 95 36.64 13.30 -24.66
CA ALA A 95 35.26 13.77 -24.51
C ALA A 95 34.38 12.76 -23.73
N ALA A 96 34.55 11.47 -23.95
CA ALA A 96 33.85 10.42 -23.19
C ALA A 96 34.24 10.48 -21.70
N LEU A 97 35.53 10.65 -21.41
CA LEU A 97 36.06 10.82 -20.06
C LEU A 97 35.49 12.07 -19.38
N ALA A 98 35.45 13.20 -20.09
CA ALA A 98 34.88 14.44 -19.57
C ALA A 98 33.40 14.27 -19.20
N ASN A 99 32.59 13.65 -20.07
CA ASN A 99 31.16 13.42 -19.80
C ASN A 99 30.94 12.46 -18.62
N SER A 100 31.74 11.37 -18.54
CA SER A 100 31.72 10.43 -17.42
C SER A 100 32.05 11.12 -16.09
N ASN A 101 32.99 12.07 -16.11
CA ASN A 101 33.38 12.84 -14.93
C ASN A 101 32.37 13.91 -14.51
N LEU A 102 31.58 14.45 -15.45
CA LEU A 102 30.47 15.36 -15.16
C LEU A 102 29.27 14.68 -14.49
N PHE A 103 29.20 13.36 -14.51
CA PHE A 103 28.17 12.61 -13.79
C PHE A 103 28.29 12.84 -12.27
N ASP A 104 27.24 13.39 -11.67
CA ASP A 104 27.15 13.64 -10.23
C ASP A 104 26.71 12.38 -9.48
N LEU A 105 27.68 11.70 -8.89
CA LEU A 105 27.47 10.49 -8.09
C LEU A 105 26.60 10.73 -6.84
N ASN A 106 26.62 11.93 -6.27
CA ASN A 106 25.90 12.22 -5.04
C ASN A 106 24.38 12.13 -5.23
N THR A 107 23.91 12.47 -6.43
CA THR A 107 22.50 12.34 -6.85
C THR A 107 21.97 10.91 -6.68
N PHE A 108 22.82 9.88 -6.65
CA PHE A 108 22.43 8.46 -6.58
C PHE A 108 22.99 7.72 -5.36
N SER A 109 23.52 8.43 -4.37
CA SER A 109 24.13 7.86 -3.16
C SER A 109 23.19 6.95 -2.35
N TYR A 110 21.87 7.07 -2.50
CA TYR A 110 20.88 6.21 -1.85
C TYR A 110 20.63 4.88 -2.59
N LEU A 111 21.20 4.66 -3.78
CA LEU A 111 21.10 3.42 -4.56
C LEU A 111 22.47 2.71 -4.61
N GLU A 112 22.85 2.03 -3.53
CA GLU A 112 24.19 1.43 -3.34
C GLU A 112 24.63 0.55 -4.53
N VAL A 113 23.75 -0.32 -5.04
CA VAL A 113 24.04 -1.21 -6.19
C VAL A 113 24.25 -0.42 -7.50
N PHE A 114 23.48 0.65 -7.71
CA PHE A 114 23.64 1.50 -8.88
C PHE A 114 24.95 2.30 -8.77
N TYR A 115 25.19 2.89 -7.60
CA TYR A 115 26.40 3.65 -7.27
C TYR A 115 27.66 2.84 -7.55
N ASP A 116 27.77 1.63 -7.01
CA ASP A 116 28.94 0.76 -7.19
C ASP A 116 29.21 0.42 -8.67
N LYS A 117 28.16 0.19 -9.44
CA LYS A 117 28.30 -0.11 -10.88
C LYS A 117 28.70 1.13 -11.66
N ILE A 118 28.18 2.31 -11.35
CA ILE A 118 28.62 3.55 -11.98
C ILE A 118 30.09 3.82 -11.66
N VAL A 119 30.52 3.66 -10.40
CA VAL A 119 31.93 3.83 -10.03
C VAL A 119 32.82 2.88 -10.84
N LYS A 120 32.43 1.60 -10.97
CA LYS A 120 33.16 0.62 -11.81
C LYS A 120 33.19 1.03 -13.28
N ILE A 121 32.08 1.51 -13.84
CA ILE A 121 32.03 2.01 -15.21
C ILE A 121 32.98 3.20 -15.38
N LYS A 122 32.96 4.19 -14.48
CA LYS A 122 33.86 5.35 -14.54
C LYS A 122 35.33 4.95 -14.50
N LEU A 123 35.70 4.03 -13.61
CA LEU A 123 37.06 3.49 -13.50
C LEU A 123 37.48 2.82 -14.80
N LEU A 124 36.64 1.95 -15.36
CA LEU A 124 36.94 1.27 -16.62
C LEU A 124 37.06 2.25 -17.80
N ILE A 125 36.22 3.29 -17.86
CA ILE A 125 36.33 4.31 -18.90
C ILE A 125 37.69 5.02 -18.80
N ASN A 126 38.19 5.30 -17.60
CA ASN A 126 39.53 5.88 -17.37
C ASN A 126 40.69 4.96 -17.77
N GLU A 127 40.46 3.65 -17.83
CA GLU A 127 41.46 2.64 -18.18
C GLU A 127 41.41 2.22 -19.67
N ILE A 128 40.47 2.76 -20.45
CA ILE A 128 40.37 2.46 -21.89
C ILE A 128 41.51 3.13 -22.65
N ASP A 129 42.19 2.35 -23.49
CA ASP A 129 43.20 2.82 -24.43
C ASP A 129 43.10 2.07 -25.77
N ALA A 130 43.88 2.50 -26.77
CA ALA A 130 43.88 1.91 -28.10
C ALA A 130 44.37 0.45 -28.15
N SER A 131 45.04 -0.05 -27.09
CA SER A 131 45.49 -1.43 -27.01
C SER A 131 44.42 -2.39 -26.45
N HIS A 132 43.35 -1.87 -25.85
CA HIS A 132 42.29 -2.66 -25.21
C HIS A 132 40.88 -2.21 -25.64
N LEU A 133 40.61 -2.14 -26.94
CA LEU A 133 39.27 -1.81 -27.50
C LEU A 133 38.14 -2.68 -26.91
N ASP A 134 38.45 -3.94 -26.55
CA ASP A 134 37.50 -4.86 -25.91
C ASP A 134 37.00 -4.39 -24.54
N ASN A 135 37.71 -3.48 -23.86
CA ASN A 135 37.25 -2.89 -22.60
C ASN A 135 35.94 -2.11 -22.78
N VAL A 136 35.68 -1.58 -23.98
CA VAL A 136 34.38 -0.95 -24.30
C VAL A 136 33.24 -1.95 -24.20
N LYS A 137 33.47 -3.22 -24.60
CA LYS A 137 32.47 -4.29 -24.44
C LYS A 137 32.14 -4.54 -22.97
N ILE A 138 33.15 -4.47 -22.09
CA ILE A 138 32.97 -4.62 -20.65
C ILE A 138 32.16 -3.44 -20.09
N VAL A 139 32.47 -2.21 -20.52
CA VAL A 139 31.70 -1.01 -20.16
C VAL A 139 30.24 -1.15 -20.59
N VAL A 140 29.97 -1.54 -21.83
CA VAL A 140 28.60 -1.76 -22.34
C VAL A 140 27.88 -2.84 -21.54
N LYS A 141 28.56 -3.96 -21.24
CA LYS A 141 27.98 -5.05 -20.44
C LYS A 141 27.61 -4.59 -19.03
N LEU A 142 28.49 -3.82 -18.37
CA LEU A 142 28.20 -3.27 -17.04
C LEU A 142 27.08 -2.23 -17.09
N PHE A 143 27.05 -1.40 -18.13
CA PHE A 143 25.98 -0.44 -18.33
C PHE A 143 24.62 -1.13 -18.48
N LEU A 144 24.53 -2.20 -19.28
CA LEU A 144 23.31 -3.00 -19.44
C LEU A 144 22.87 -3.71 -18.15
N GLN A 145 23.74 -3.80 -17.15
CA GLN A 145 23.41 -4.36 -15.84
C GLN A 145 22.97 -3.28 -14.83
N LEU A 146 22.98 -2.00 -15.21
CA LEU A 146 22.53 -0.93 -14.33
C LEU A 146 21.03 -1.02 -14.10
N GLN A 147 20.61 -0.78 -12.87
CA GLN A 147 19.20 -0.53 -12.57
C GLN A 147 18.92 0.95 -12.85
N HIS A 148 18.46 1.27 -14.06
CA HIS A 148 18.20 2.66 -14.42
C HIS A 148 17.13 3.29 -13.52
N PRO A 149 17.36 4.51 -13.03
CA PRO A 149 16.41 5.20 -12.18
C PRO A 149 15.11 5.50 -12.94
N THR A 150 13.95 5.38 -12.28
CA THR A 150 12.63 5.68 -12.85
C THR A 150 11.81 6.61 -11.96
N ILE A 151 10.94 7.45 -12.56
CA ILE A 151 10.24 8.54 -11.83
C ILE A 151 9.11 8.07 -10.91
N ALA A 152 8.53 6.89 -11.10
CA ALA A 152 7.28 6.53 -10.41
C ALA A 152 7.48 6.06 -8.94
N TYR A 153 8.24 6.79 -8.14
CA TYR A 153 8.83 6.41 -6.84
C TYR A 153 10.00 5.44 -7.04
N LEU A 154 11.19 5.82 -6.59
CA LEU A 154 12.49 5.16 -6.82
C LEU A 154 12.52 3.68 -6.43
N ASN A 155 11.93 2.85 -7.28
CA ASN A 155 12.14 1.42 -7.39
C ASN A 155 13.14 1.19 -8.53
N SER A 156 14.08 0.28 -8.31
CA SER A 156 14.91 -0.25 -9.38
C SER A 156 14.08 -1.18 -10.27
N ASP A 157 14.01 -0.85 -11.56
CA ASP A 157 13.40 -1.72 -12.56
C ASP A 157 14.41 -2.84 -12.92
N ASN A 158 14.10 -4.09 -12.58
CA ASN A 158 14.91 -5.27 -12.92
C ASN A 158 14.64 -5.76 -14.36
N SER A 159 14.15 -4.89 -15.26
CA SER A 159 13.73 -5.27 -16.62
C SER A 159 14.84 -5.85 -17.51
N TYR A 160 16.11 -5.81 -17.10
CA TYR A 160 17.17 -6.56 -17.77
C TYR A 160 17.15 -8.04 -17.37
N LYS A 161 16.17 -8.80 -17.88
CA LYS A 161 16.39 -10.23 -18.09
C LYS A 161 17.43 -10.36 -19.21
N ILE A 162 18.66 -10.70 -18.84
CA ILE A 162 19.71 -11.12 -19.78
C ILE A 162 19.24 -12.43 -20.43
N ASN A 163 18.49 -12.32 -21.52
CA ASN A 163 18.18 -13.41 -22.45
C ASN A 163 18.48 -12.93 -23.86
N PHE A 164 19.75 -12.64 -24.16
CA PHE A 164 20.20 -12.49 -25.53
C PHE A 164 21.65 -12.95 -25.64
N GLN A 165 21.82 -14.26 -25.84
CA GLN A 165 22.96 -14.79 -26.55
C GLN A 165 22.51 -15.41 -27.88
N SER A 166 23.43 -15.25 -28.83
CA SER A 166 23.48 -15.60 -30.24
C SER A 166 22.94 -16.98 -30.62
N ASN A 167 22.49 -17.05 -31.88
CA ASN A 167 22.16 -18.25 -32.66
C ASN A 167 23.24 -19.35 -32.64
N GLU A 168 23.33 -20.10 -31.54
CA GLU A 168 23.76 -21.51 -31.58
C GLU A 168 22.73 -22.31 -30.79
N GLU A 169 22.17 -23.34 -31.41
CA GLU A 169 21.37 -24.35 -30.74
C GLU A 169 22.25 -25.13 -29.76
N ILE A 170 22.56 -24.51 -28.63
CA ILE A 170 22.90 -25.24 -27.42
C ILE A 170 21.57 -25.36 -26.69
N ILE A 171 21.13 -26.59 -26.47
CA ILE A 171 20.09 -26.89 -25.49
C ILE A 171 20.68 -26.51 -24.13
N GLU A 172 20.65 -25.23 -23.79
CA GLU A 172 20.92 -24.75 -22.45
C GLU A 172 19.78 -25.30 -21.59
N SER A 173 20.09 -26.28 -20.75
CA SER A 173 19.26 -26.55 -19.59
C SER A 173 19.17 -25.23 -18.83
N LYS A 174 17.98 -24.62 -18.85
CA LYS A 174 17.67 -23.48 -17.98
C LYS A 174 18.26 -23.80 -16.60
N PRO A 175 19.09 -22.95 -15.98
CA PRO A 175 19.46 -23.16 -14.59
C PRO A 175 18.15 -23.26 -13.84
N GLU A 176 17.85 -24.46 -13.36
CA GLU A 176 16.56 -24.76 -12.76
C GLU A 176 16.43 -23.87 -11.53
N LEU A 177 15.55 -22.88 -11.63
CA LEU A 177 15.28 -21.90 -10.58
C LEU A 177 14.83 -22.64 -9.32
N ILE A 178 15.51 -22.38 -8.22
CA ILE A 178 15.01 -22.78 -6.90
C ILE A 178 13.87 -21.81 -6.57
N VAL A 179 12.70 -22.41 -6.35
CA VAL A 179 11.46 -21.72 -6.03
C VAL A 179 11.02 -22.18 -4.65
N ILE A 180 10.67 -21.22 -3.80
CA ILE A 180 10.12 -21.50 -2.48
C ILE A 180 8.66 -21.04 -2.43
N SER A 181 7.78 -21.91 -1.93
CA SER A 181 6.43 -21.55 -1.55
C SER A 181 6.42 -21.10 -0.11
N LEU A 182 5.84 -19.93 0.18
CA LEU A 182 5.72 -19.38 1.53
C LEU A 182 4.26 -19.17 1.92
N GLU A 183 3.87 -19.73 3.05
CA GLU A 183 2.59 -19.49 3.73
C GLU A 183 2.86 -18.99 5.15
N PHE A 184 2.16 -17.95 5.58
CA PHE A 184 2.28 -17.40 6.94
C PHE A 184 0.93 -17.40 7.64
N TYR A 185 1.00 -17.53 8.96
CA TYR A 185 -0.12 -17.67 9.86
C TYR A 185 0.09 -16.77 11.09
N LEU A 186 -1.01 -16.19 11.56
CA LEU A 186 -1.10 -15.44 12.81
C LEU A 186 -2.07 -16.20 13.72
N GLN A 187 -1.57 -16.74 14.84
CA GLN A 187 -2.39 -17.48 15.81
C GLN A 187 -3.31 -18.53 15.14
N GLU A 188 -2.74 -19.37 14.29
CA GLU A 188 -3.42 -20.44 13.50
C GLU A 188 -4.29 -19.97 12.33
N THR A 189 -4.49 -18.67 12.15
CA THR A 189 -5.21 -18.13 10.98
C THR A 189 -4.24 -17.75 9.86
N PRO A 190 -4.51 -18.11 8.59
CA PRO A 190 -3.70 -17.64 7.47
C PRO A 190 -3.65 -16.11 7.43
N TRP A 191 -2.48 -15.57 7.09
CA TRP A 191 -2.28 -14.13 6.99
C TRP A 191 -3.26 -13.48 6.00
N ALA A 192 -4.10 -12.56 6.46
CA ALA A 192 -4.98 -11.80 5.57
C ALA A 192 -4.19 -10.72 4.82
N ASN A 193 -4.53 -10.44 3.56
CA ASN A 193 -3.87 -9.39 2.79
C ASN A 193 -4.87 -8.24 2.49
N PRO A 194 -4.87 -7.13 3.25
CA PRO A 194 -4.00 -6.80 4.39
C PRO A 194 -4.49 -7.37 5.74
N GLN A 195 -3.54 -7.64 6.64
CA GLN A 195 -3.81 -8.07 8.01
C GLN A 195 -3.95 -6.85 8.91
N VAL A 196 -5.08 -6.73 9.61
CA VAL A 196 -5.30 -5.61 10.53
C VAL A 196 -4.68 -5.92 11.89
N LEU A 197 -3.75 -5.09 12.33
CA LEU A 197 -2.96 -5.28 13.55
C LEU A 197 -2.91 -3.99 14.38
N LYS A 198 -2.49 -4.12 15.64
CA LYS A 198 -2.28 -3.00 16.56
C LYS A 198 -0.80 -2.65 16.66
N ALA A 199 -0.53 -1.38 16.94
CA ALA A 199 0.81 -0.95 17.31
C ALA A 199 1.15 -1.36 18.75
N LYS A 200 2.45 -1.52 19.02
CA LYS A 200 3.05 -1.83 20.33
C LYS A 200 2.64 -3.19 20.91
N GLU A 201 2.17 -4.09 20.05
CA GLU A 201 1.86 -5.48 20.38
C GLU A 201 2.85 -6.40 19.63
N ILE A 202 3.33 -7.43 20.32
CA ILE A 202 4.23 -8.44 19.74
C ILE A 202 3.37 -9.60 19.27
N TYR A 203 3.42 -9.86 17.97
CA TYR A 203 2.72 -10.97 17.33
C TYR A 203 3.67 -12.13 17.08
N THR A 204 3.25 -13.34 17.42
CA THR A 204 3.92 -14.57 16.99
C THR A 204 3.43 -14.94 15.60
N ILE A 205 4.37 -15.10 14.67
CA ILE A 205 4.09 -15.52 13.29
C ILE A 205 4.66 -16.92 13.11
N THR A 206 3.84 -17.80 12.55
CA THR A 206 4.29 -19.11 12.08
C THR A 206 4.14 -19.18 10.57
N GLY A 207 4.83 -20.10 9.92
CA GLY A 207 4.75 -20.26 8.49
C GLY A 207 5.19 -21.64 8.02
N THR A 208 4.85 -21.95 6.79
CA THR A 208 5.26 -23.17 6.10
C THR A 208 6.02 -22.77 4.85
N LEU A 209 7.19 -23.37 4.69
CA LEU A 209 8.07 -23.19 3.55
C LEU A 209 8.17 -24.50 2.77
N LYS A 210 8.02 -24.44 1.45
CA LYS A 210 8.20 -25.61 0.58
C LYS A 210 9.13 -25.31 -0.58
N PHE A 211 10.20 -26.08 -0.72
CA PHE A 211 11.07 -26.03 -1.90
C PHE A 211 10.44 -26.81 -3.05
N ASN A 212 10.55 -26.27 -4.27
CA ASN A 212 10.20 -27.02 -5.48
C ASN A 212 11.17 -28.19 -5.74
N LYS A 213 12.43 -28.02 -5.33
CA LYS A 213 13.49 -29.03 -5.40
C LYS A 213 14.54 -28.78 -4.33
N PHE A 214 15.31 -29.81 -4.01
CA PHE A 214 16.32 -29.72 -2.97
C PHE A 214 17.45 -28.74 -3.37
N PRO A 215 17.77 -27.72 -2.55
CA PRO A 215 18.82 -26.76 -2.86
C PRO A 215 20.20 -27.33 -2.50
N GLU A 216 20.75 -28.14 -3.40
CA GLU A 216 22.09 -28.71 -3.24
C GLU A 216 23.14 -27.62 -2.98
N ASN A 217 24.04 -27.89 -2.02
CA ASN A 217 25.15 -27.00 -1.59
C ASN A 217 24.78 -25.84 -0.65
N PHE A 218 23.49 -25.66 -0.32
CA PHE A 218 23.04 -24.65 0.65
C PHE A 218 22.68 -25.30 1.99
N LYS A 219 22.99 -24.60 3.09
CA LYS A 219 22.76 -25.11 4.46
C LYS A 219 21.75 -24.32 5.25
N VAL A 220 21.62 -23.03 4.97
CA VAL A 220 20.75 -22.13 5.72
C VAL A 220 19.95 -21.30 4.74
N LEU A 221 18.65 -21.19 5.00
CA LEU A 221 17.80 -20.19 4.37
C LEU A 221 17.48 -19.10 5.39
N LYS A 222 17.75 -17.85 5.02
CA LYS A 222 17.33 -16.66 5.76
C LYS A 222 16.20 -15.96 5.02
N ILE A 223 15.21 -15.45 5.73
CA ILE A 223 14.16 -14.60 5.16
C ILE A 223 14.26 -13.24 5.83
N LEU A 224 14.62 -12.22 5.05
CA LEU A 224 14.80 -10.86 5.52
C LEU A 224 13.65 -9.97 5.03
N SER A 225 13.35 -8.91 5.76
CA SER A 225 12.44 -7.87 5.28
C SER A 225 13.20 -6.81 4.49
N ALA A 226 12.76 -6.50 3.27
CA ALA A 226 13.28 -5.39 2.48
C ALA A 226 12.21 -4.32 2.28
N THR A 227 12.23 -3.28 3.12
CA THR A 227 11.26 -2.19 3.02
C THR A 227 11.88 -0.87 3.49
N THR A 228 11.41 0.23 2.91
CA THR A 228 11.84 1.60 3.20
C THR A 228 11.44 2.08 4.60
N SER A 229 10.67 1.27 5.34
CA SER A 229 10.12 1.63 6.63
C SER A 229 10.59 0.70 7.76
N SER A 230 11.82 0.20 7.73
CA SER A 230 12.37 -0.65 8.80
C SER A 230 12.33 -0.02 10.20
N GLU A 231 12.16 1.32 10.30
CA GLU A 231 11.99 2.01 11.57
C GLU A 231 10.61 1.82 12.21
N ILE A 232 9.57 1.44 11.45
CA ILE A 232 8.19 1.38 11.95
C ILE A 232 7.76 -0.02 12.41
N PHE A 233 8.53 -1.06 12.07
CA PHE A 233 8.28 -2.43 12.52
C PHE A 233 9.58 -3.18 12.82
N GLU A 234 9.48 -4.28 13.56
CA GLU A 234 10.55 -5.25 13.74
C GLU A 234 9.99 -6.63 13.38
N LEU A 235 10.45 -7.17 12.26
CA LEU A 235 10.20 -8.56 11.87
C LEU A 235 11.47 -9.37 12.15
N LYS A 236 11.33 -10.44 12.92
CA LYS A 236 12.41 -11.41 13.17
C LYS A 236 11.89 -12.79 12.86
N LEU A 237 12.38 -13.39 11.78
CA LEU A 237 12.13 -14.77 11.42
C LEU A 237 13.35 -15.61 11.82
N ALA A 238 13.12 -16.83 12.30
CA ALA A 238 14.18 -17.79 12.57
C ALA A 238 14.85 -18.23 11.26
N ASP A 239 16.16 -18.45 11.31
CA ASP A 239 16.91 -19.07 10.22
C ASP A 239 16.44 -20.51 10.05
N VAL A 240 16.25 -20.96 8.81
CA VAL A 240 15.85 -22.34 8.50
C VAL A 240 17.10 -23.15 8.15
N GLU A 241 17.42 -24.15 8.96
CA GLU A 241 18.48 -25.11 8.66
C GLU A 241 17.97 -26.13 7.62
N ILE A 242 18.64 -26.16 6.48
CA ILE A 242 18.28 -27.02 5.35
C ILE A 242 18.84 -28.42 5.63
N THR A 243 17.93 -29.34 5.90
CA THR A 243 18.13 -30.79 6.00
C THR A 243 17.77 -31.46 4.67
N ASN A 244 17.69 -32.79 4.57
CA ASN A 244 17.30 -33.47 3.31
C ASN A 244 15.77 -33.45 3.04
N GLU A 245 15.05 -32.44 3.53
CA GLU A 245 13.60 -32.31 3.41
C GLU A 245 13.24 -31.20 2.40
N LEU A 246 11.99 -31.18 1.96
CA LEU A 246 11.49 -30.13 1.06
C LEU A 246 10.53 -29.17 1.77
N GLU A 247 10.08 -29.49 2.98
CA GLU A 247 9.10 -28.71 3.73
C GLU A 247 9.65 -28.36 5.11
N TYR A 248 9.50 -27.10 5.50
CA TYR A 248 10.05 -26.56 6.74
C TYR A 248 9.03 -25.65 7.40
N ASN A 249 9.05 -25.61 8.73
CA ASN A 249 8.30 -24.62 9.50
C ASN A 249 9.15 -23.37 9.73
N ILE A 250 8.50 -22.22 9.62
CA ILE A 250 9.08 -20.92 9.94
C ILE A 250 8.41 -20.42 11.21
N GLU A 251 9.20 -19.88 12.12
CA GLU A 251 8.70 -19.20 13.31
C GLU A 251 9.35 -17.82 13.42
N GLY A 252 8.61 -16.87 13.99
CA GLY A 252 9.11 -15.53 14.16
C GLY A 252 8.21 -14.63 14.98
N THR A 253 8.65 -13.38 15.10
CA THR A 253 7.95 -12.33 15.82
C THR A 253 7.84 -11.08 14.96
N LEU A 254 6.72 -10.38 15.10
CA LEU A 254 6.46 -9.11 14.44
C LEU A 254 5.94 -8.09 15.45
N LEU A 255 6.54 -6.91 15.45
CA LEU A 255 6.13 -5.77 16.26
C LEU A 255 6.01 -4.54 15.38
N PHE A 256 4.89 -3.82 15.44
CA PHE A 256 4.79 -2.48 14.86
C PHE A 256 4.97 -1.42 15.94
N LYS A 257 5.92 -0.49 15.76
CA LYS A 257 6.26 0.52 16.77
C LYS A 257 5.23 1.64 16.85
N TYR A 258 4.66 2.00 15.70
CA TYR A 258 3.72 3.11 15.54
C TYR A 258 2.46 2.65 14.82
N ALA A 259 1.35 3.29 15.15
CA ALA A 259 0.12 3.12 14.39
C ALA A 259 0.15 4.02 13.16
N GLN A 260 -0.44 3.55 12.07
CA GLN A 260 -0.61 4.33 10.86
C GLN A 260 -1.78 5.29 11.02
N SER A 261 -1.69 6.44 10.35
CA SER A 261 -2.89 7.20 10.05
C SER A 261 -3.81 6.33 9.20
N ASN A 262 -5.12 6.45 9.40
CA ASN A 262 -6.05 5.65 8.59
C ASN A 262 -6.00 6.01 7.10
N PHE A 263 -5.54 7.22 6.77
CA PHE A 263 -5.37 7.70 5.40
C PHE A 263 -4.04 7.26 4.76
N GLU A 264 -3.13 6.65 5.52
CA GLU A 264 -1.90 6.07 4.97
C GLU A 264 -2.19 4.72 4.33
N ASP A 265 -1.46 4.35 3.29
CA ASP A 265 -1.62 3.05 2.64
C ASP A 265 -1.27 1.89 3.58
N ASN A 266 -1.63 0.66 3.18
CA ASN A 266 -1.20 -0.52 3.90
C ASN A 266 0.34 -0.59 3.90
N LEU A 267 0.89 -1.06 5.02
CA LEU A 267 2.30 -1.30 5.15
C LEU A 267 2.63 -2.66 4.51
N SER A 268 3.40 -2.63 3.43
CA SER A 268 3.93 -3.84 2.79
C SER A 268 5.32 -4.16 3.36
N ILE A 269 5.46 -5.32 3.99
CA ILE A 269 6.76 -5.88 4.38
C ILE A 269 7.14 -6.90 3.32
N LYS A 270 7.97 -6.49 2.36
CA LYS A 270 8.48 -7.40 1.34
C LYS A 270 9.48 -8.38 1.94
N LEU A 271 9.32 -9.65 1.61
CA LEU A 271 10.18 -10.74 2.08
C LEU A 271 11.25 -11.06 1.02
N VAL A 272 12.48 -11.23 1.47
CA VAL A 272 13.64 -11.50 0.62
C VAL A 272 14.37 -12.72 1.17
N PRO A 273 14.31 -13.86 0.46
CA PRO A 273 14.98 -15.07 0.90
C PRO A 273 16.43 -15.13 0.41
N TYR A 274 17.32 -15.67 1.23
CA TYR A 274 18.71 -15.92 0.89
C TYR A 274 19.11 -17.33 1.31
N LEU A 275 19.53 -18.13 0.35
CA LEU A 275 20.18 -19.40 0.56
C LEU A 275 21.68 -19.16 0.74
N ILE A 276 22.25 -19.69 1.82
CA ILE A 276 23.66 -19.51 2.20
C ILE A 276 24.36 -20.87 2.19
N GLY A 277 25.40 -20.97 1.35
CA GLY A 277 26.27 -22.14 1.21
C GLY A 277 27.58 -22.02 2.01
N ASN A 278 28.40 -23.07 1.97
CA ASN A 278 29.65 -23.14 2.75
C ASN A 278 30.75 -22.18 2.26
N ALA A 279 30.71 -21.77 0.98
CA ALA A 279 31.79 -21.02 0.32
C ALA A 279 31.47 -19.53 0.12
N LYS A 280 30.59 -18.95 0.95
CA LYS A 280 29.97 -17.62 0.73
C LYS A 280 29.15 -17.55 -0.56
N GLU A 281 28.67 -18.69 -1.04
CA GLU A 281 27.68 -18.74 -2.11
C GLU A 281 26.34 -18.26 -1.55
N GLU A 282 25.79 -17.23 -2.17
CA GLU A 282 24.48 -16.68 -1.85
C GLU A 282 23.59 -16.79 -3.08
N LEU A 283 22.41 -17.34 -2.89
CA LEU A 283 21.39 -17.43 -3.93
C LEU A 283 20.07 -16.89 -3.39
N GLN A 284 19.43 -16.02 -4.15
CA GLN A 284 18.08 -15.55 -3.85
C GLN A 284 17.05 -16.41 -4.62
N PRO A 285 16.35 -17.34 -3.96
CA PRO A 285 15.29 -18.12 -4.62
C PRO A 285 14.08 -17.24 -4.94
N VAL A 286 13.27 -17.69 -5.91
CA VAL A 286 12.01 -17.02 -6.26
C VAL A 286 10.91 -17.45 -5.29
N ILE A 287 10.15 -16.50 -4.75
CA ILE A 287 8.99 -16.79 -3.89
C ILE A 287 7.74 -17.01 -4.73
N ILE A 288 6.94 -18.01 -4.36
CA ILE A 288 5.52 -18.16 -4.70
C ILE A 288 4.73 -18.15 -3.39
N GLY A 289 3.55 -17.52 -3.36
CA GLY A 289 2.77 -17.34 -2.13
C GLY A 289 2.99 -15.94 -1.55
N TYR A 290 3.21 -15.83 -0.24
CA TYR A 290 3.46 -14.53 0.39
C TYR A 290 4.89 -14.05 0.13
N ASP A 291 5.06 -13.24 -0.91
CA ASP A 291 6.28 -12.45 -1.16
C ASP A 291 6.28 -11.11 -0.41
N GLU A 292 5.11 -10.71 0.12
CA GLU A 292 4.93 -9.59 1.03
C GLU A 292 3.93 -9.90 2.14
N LEU A 293 4.19 -9.36 3.34
CA LEU A 293 3.23 -9.32 4.44
C LEU A 293 2.61 -7.93 4.50
N ASN A 294 1.42 -7.79 3.92
CA ASN A 294 0.66 -6.55 3.98
C ASN A 294 -0.09 -6.45 5.30
N ALA A 295 0.13 -5.34 6.01
CA ALA A 295 -0.52 -5.04 7.27
C ALA A 295 -1.15 -3.64 7.26
N LYS A 296 -2.23 -3.47 8.03
CA LYS A 296 -2.78 -2.15 8.36
C LYS A 296 -2.69 -1.96 9.87
N ILE A 297 -1.90 -0.99 10.31
CA ILE A 297 -1.62 -0.79 11.74
C ILE A 297 -2.54 0.28 12.29
N LEU A 298 -3.50 -0.13 13.08
CA LEU A 298 -4.53 0.77 13.59
C LEU A 298 -4.37 0.95 15.09
N ASP A 299 -4.50 2.21 15.52
CA ASP A 299 -4.75 2.53 16.92
C ASP A 299 -6.25 2.75 17.09
N GLN A 300 -6.84 2.09 18.09
CA GLN A 300 -8.19 2.39 18.56
C GLN A 300 -8.34 3.84 19.05
N ASN A 301 -7.22 4.52 19.33
CA ASN A 301 -7.16 5.93 19.69
C ASN A 301 -6.87 6.86 18.50
N ASN A 302 -6.84 6.37 17.25
CA ASN A 302 -6.66 7.21 16.06
C ASN A 302 -7.87 8.15 15.86
N ILE A 303 -7.66 9.32 15.25
CA ILE A 303 -8.65 10.38 15.03
C ILE A 303 -9.97 9.86 14.45
N LEU A 304 -9.94 8.87 13.54
CA LEU A 304 -11.19 8.32 13.01
C LEU A 304 -12.04 7.63 14.07
N PHE A 305 -11.44 7.02 15.09
CA PHE A 305 -12.13 6.29 16.15
C PHE A 305 -12.25 7.10 17.45
N GLN A 306 -11.82 8.36 17.48
CA GLN A 306 -11.91 9.18 18.68
C GLN A 306 -13.34 9.70 18.87
N THR A 307 -14.20 8.86 19.47
CA THR A 307 -15.47 9.33 20.02
C THR A 307 -15.30 10.08 21.34
N GLY A 308 -14.08 10.16 21.89
CA GLY A 308 -13.82 10.70 23.23
C GLY A 308 -14.22 9.77 24.38
N PHE A 309 -14.79 8.59 24.09
CA PHE A 309 -15.20 7.59 25.08
C PHE A 309 -14.55 6.23 24.77
N GLU A 310 -13.66 5.75 25.64
CA GLU A 310 -12.79 4.59 25.37
C GLU A 310 -13.56 3.31 25.01
N THR A 311 -14.64 2.99 25.73
CA THR A 311 -15.44 1.78 25.47
C THR A 311 -16.20 1.87 24.14
N ILE A 312 -16.61 3.07 23.75
CA ILE A 312 -17.27 3.32 22.46
C ILE A 312 -16.24 3.22 21.33
N ASN A 313 -15.03 3.80 21.48
CA ASN A 313 -13.95 3.68 20.50
C ASN A 313 -13.64 2.20 20.19
N LYS A 314 -13.54 1.37 21.23
CA LYS A 314 -13.34 -0.09 21.08
C LYS A 314 -14.45 -0.74 20.25
N LYS A 315 -15.71 -0.36 20.48
CA LYS A 315 -16.84 -0.92 19.74
C LYS A 315 -16.88 -0.47 18.28
N VAL A 316 -16.57 0.79 18.00
CA VAL A 316 -16.52 1.27 16.61
C VAL A 316 -15.33 0.64 15.87
N PHE A 317 -14.21 0.42 16.56
CA PHE A 317 -13.09 -0.34 16.01
C PHE A 317 -13.46 -1.79 15.68
N GLU A 318 -14.16 -2.49 16.58
CA GLU A 318 -14.70 -3.85 16.33
C GLU A 318 -15.62 -3.89 15.11
N ILE A 319 -16.44 -2.85 14.90
CA ILE A 319 -17.29 -2.73 13.72
C ILE A 319 -16.47 -2.51 12.46
N TYR A 320 -15.43 -1.67 12.52
CA TYR A 320 -14.56 -1.39 11.37
C TYR A 320 -13.78 -2.61 10.91
N THR A 321 -13.28 -3.41 11.85
CA THR A 321 -12.54 -4.65 11.55
C THR A 321 -13.43 -5.84 11.27
N ASN A 322 -14.76 -5.69 11.37
CA ASN A 322 -15.69 -6.76 11.10
C ASN A 322 -15.59 -7.23 9.62
N PRO A 323 -15.51 -8.54 9.35
CA PRO A 323 -15.38 -9.06 7.98
C PRO A 323 -16.48 -8.62 7.01
N LEU A 324 -17.68 -8.31 7.51
CA LEU A 324 -18.78 -7.82 6.69
C LEU A 324 -18.51 -6.40 6.17
N LEU A 325 -17.97 -5.52 7.03
CA LEU A 325 -17.64 -4.15 6.67
C LEU A 325 -16.31 -4.07 5.91
N ALA A 326 -15.39 -5.00 6.17
CA ALA A 326 -14.09 -5.06 5.52
C ALA A 326 -14.17 -5.24 3.98
N LYS A 327 -15.28 -5.79 3.48
CA LYS A 327 -15.57 -5.98 2.04
C LYS A 327 -15.99 -4.71 1.30
N ILE A 328 -16.35 -3.64 2.03
CA ILE A 328 -16.69 -2.35 1.43
C ILE A 328 -15.40 -1.67 0.98
N ASP A 329 -15.46 -0.95 -0.13
CA ASP A 329 -14.36 -0.12 -0.62
C ASP A 329 -13.78 0.76 0.52
N LEU A 330 -12.46 0.92 0.52
CA LEU A 330 -11.75 1.58 1.62
C LEU A 330 -12.22 3.02 1.84
N GLN A 331 -12.48 3.77 0.77
CA GLN A 331 -12.96 5.14 0.88
C GLN A 331 -14.36 5.17 1.49
N ASP A 332 -15.28 4.38 0.92
CA ASP A 332 -16.67 4.29 1.40
C ASP A 332 -16.74 3.81 2.85
N ARG A 333 -15.89 2.83 3.23
CA ARG A 333 -15.79 2.33 4.59
C ARG A 333 -15.32 3.41 5.56
N ASN A 334 -14.30 4.20 5.18
CA ASN A 334 -13.78 5.29 6.02
C ASN A 334 -14.80 6.42 6.17
N GLU A 335 -15.54 6.74 5.11
CA GLU A 335 -16.60 7.75 5.15
C GLU A 335 -17.77 7.31 6.03
N PHE A 336 -18.20 6.05 5.90
CA PHE A 336 -19.18 5.42 6.80
C PHE A 336 -18.74 5.48 8.27
N ILE A 337 -17.52 5.07 8.57
CA ILE A 337 -16.97 5.07 9.94
C ILE A 337 -16.83 6.49 10.49
N THR A 338 -16.52 7.48 9.66
CA THR A 338 -16.47 8.89 10.10
C THR A 338 -17.84 9.36 10.59
N LEU A 339 -18.91 9.03 9.85
CA LEU A 339 -20.28 9.34 10.25
C LEU A 339 -20.66 8.57 11.53
N LEU A 340 -20.39 7.26 11.58
CA LEU A 340 -20.68 6.42 12.74
C LEU A 340 -19.98 6.94 14.01
N ASN A 341 -18.69 7.26 13.95
CA ASN A 341 -17.96 7.80 15.10
C ASN A 341 -18.52 9.14 15.57
N SER A 342 -18.95 10.00 14.66
CA SER A 342 -19.53 11.30 15.01
C SER A 342 -20.88 11.13 15.72
N ILE A 343 -21.69 10.17 15.30
CA ILE A 343 -22.97 9.81 15.97
C ILE A 343 -22.70 9.12 17.31
N ALA A 344 -21.71 8.22 17.38
CA ALA A 344 -21.32 7.54 18.61
C ALA A 344 -20.71 8.49 19.66
N ASN A 345 -19.97 9.52 19.21
CA ASN A 345 -19.54 10.62 20.07
C ASN A 345 -20.76 11.38 20.65
N PHE A 346 -21.78 11.65 19.84
CA PHE A 346 -23.01 12.27 20.32
C PHE A 346 -23.75 11.40 21.35
N GLN A 347 -23.78 10.07 21.16
CA GLN A 347 -24.32 9.13 22.14
C GLN A 347 -23.64 9.27 23.50
N GLY A 348 -22.30 9.25 23.53
CA GLY A 348 -21.55 9.43 24.77
C GLY A 348 -21.75 10.82 25.39
N TYR A 349 -21.80 11.87 24.58
CA TYR A 349 -22.12 13.23 25.04
C TYR A 349 -23.50 13.31 25.70
N CYS A 350 -24.52 12.70 25.09
CA CYS A 350 -25.88 12.69 25.63
C CYS A 350 -25.94 12.00 27.00
N LEU A 351 -25.21 10.89 27.14
CA LEU A 351 -25.13 10.16 28.40
C LEU A 351 -24.42 10.97 29.49
N GLN A 352 -23.28 11.56 29.18
CA GLN A 352 -22.47 12.32 30.14
C GLN A 352 -23.15 13.63 30.56
N SER A 353 -23.76 14.35 29.62
CA SER A 353 -24.44 15.62 29.87
C SER A 353 -25.86 15.46 30.43
N GLY A 354 -26.45 14.27 30.29
CA GLY A 354 -27.86 14.04 30.65
C GLY A 354 -28.84 14.79 29.75
N LEU A 355 -28.48 15.04 28.47
CA LEU A 355 -29.23 15.89 27.55
C LEU A 355 -30.72 15.52 27.40
N TYR A 356 -31.04 14.22 27.52
CA TYR A 356 -32.39 13.67 27.39
C TYR A 356 -32.93 13.11 28.71
N LYS A 357 -32.50 13.65 29.85
CA LYS A 357 -33.04 13.30 31.16
C LYS A 357 -34.38 14.02 31.38
N ASN A 358 -35.37 13.31 31.91
CA ASN A 358 -36.72 13.82 32.19
C ASN A 358 -37.46 14.34 30.94
N VAL A 359 -37.15 13.77 29.76
CA VAL A 359 -37.82 14.11 28.50
C VAL A 359 -38.83 13.02 28.18
N SER A 360 -40.11 13.32 28.36
CA SER A 360 -41.21 12.35 28.14
C SER A 360 -41.58 12.19 26.67
N SER A 361 -41.32 13.20 25.83
CA SER A 361 -41.55 13.14 24.39
C SER A 361 -40.65 14.15 23.66
N LEU A 362 -40.23 13.78 22.45
CA LEU A 362 -39.46 14.63 21.55
C LEU A 362 -39.84 14.26 20.11
N LYS A 363 -40.01 15.25 19.24
CA LYS A 363 -40.21 14.95 17.81
C LYS A 363 -38.89 14.55 17.17
N GLU A 364 -38.94 13.63 16.22
CA GLU A 364 -37.77 13.20 15.42
C GLU A 364 -37.04 14.40 14.79
N ASP A 365 -37.78 15.42 14.33
CA ASP A 365 -37.20 16.66 13.82
C ASP A 365 -36.34 17.43 14.83
N GLN A 366 -36.74 17.44 16.10
CA GLN A 366 -35.99 18.10 17.16
C GLN A 366 -34.77 17.28 17.55
N PHE A 367 -34.89 15.95 17.52
CA PHE A 367 -33.74 15.05 17.72
C PHE A 367 -32.70 15.25 16.62
N ARG A 368 -33.15 15.27 15.36
CA ARG A 368 -32.31 15.55 14.19
C ARG A 368 -31.59 16.87 14.31
N ASP A 369 -32.30 17.96 14.62
CA ASP A 369 -31.70 19.29 14.67
C ASP A 369 -30.62 19.39 15.77
N LYS A 370 -30.83 18.72 16.93
CA LYS A 370 -29.80 18.59 17.97
C LYS A 370 -28.59 17.78 17.53
N LEU A 371 -28.80 16.65 16.86
CA LEU A 371 -27.71 15.83 16.35
C LEU A 371 -26.93 16.58 15.27
N ILE A 372 -27.59 17.25 14.32
CA ILE A 372 -26.92 18.09 13.30
C ILE A 372 -26.10 19.20 13.94
N GLN A 373 -26.63 19.89 14.96
CA GLN A 373 -25.87 20.92 15.67
C GLN A 373 -24.56 20.35 16.23
N HIS A 374 -24.61 19.15 16.82
CA HIS A 374 -23.43 18.46 17.34
C HIS A 374 -22.46 18.04 16.23
N LEU A 375 -22.98 17.46 15.15
CA LEU A 375 -22.15 17.03 14.01
C LEU A 375 -21.48 18.21 13.30
N THR A 376 -22.16 19.34 13.19
CA THR A 376 -21.64 20.57 12.56
C THR A 376 -20.47 21.15 13.37
N ALA A 377 -20.47 20.97 14.68
CA ALA A 377 -19.37 21.38 15.56
C ALA A 377 -18.14 20.45 15.48
N ASN A 378 -18.26 19.27 14.87
CA ASN A 378 -17.14 18.34 14.71
C ASN A 378 -16.30 18.69 13.47
N PRO A 379 -15.00 19.05 13.62
CA PRO A 379 -14.14 19.44 12.50
C PRO A 379 -13.99 18.39 11.39
N GLN A 380 -14.17 17.10 11.71
CA GLN A 380 -13.98 16.00 10.76
C GLN A 380 -15.14 15.88 9.75
N ILE A 381 -16.34 16.30 10.15
CA ILE A 381 -17.57 16.05 9.37
C ILE A 381 -18.37 17.32 9.09
N GLY A 382 -18.28 18.35 9.94
CA GLY A 382 -19.26 19.42 10.04
C GLY A 382 -19.50 20.21 8.75
N GLY A 383 -18.45 20.49 7.96
CA GLY A 383 -18.59 21.20 6.68
C GLY A 383 -19.24 20.39 5.56
N LYS A 384 -19.54 19.11 5.79
CA LYS A 384 -20.02 18.15 4.78
C LYS A 384 -21.29 17.41 5.20
N VAL A 385 -21.81 17.67 6.40
CA VAL A 385 -23.09 17.11 6.85
C VAL A 385 -24.22 17.91 6.24
N VAL A 386 -25.17 17.20 5.62
CA VAL A 386 -26.32 17.82 4.96
C VAL A 386 -27.61 17.31 5.61
N LYS A 387 -28.53 18.25 5.84
CA LYS A 387 -29.94 17.97 6.09
C LYS A 387 -30.62 17.80 4.74
N GLU A 388 -30.78 16.58 4.27
CA GLU A 388 -31.41 16.38 2.96
C GLU A 388 -32.90 16.74 3.02
N SER A 389 -33.30 17.66 2.16
CA SER A 389 -34.68 18.06 1.97
C SER A 389 -35.19 17.37 0.71
N GLN A 390 -36.05 16.36 0.90
CA GLN A 390 -36.90 15.74 -0.13
C GLN A 390 -36.16 15.30 -1.40
N VAL A 391 -35.30 14.29 -1.30
CA VAL A 391 -34.94 13.50 -2.48
C VAL A 391 -36.06 12.47 -2.71
N ALA A 392 -36.52 12.37 -3.96
CA ALA A 392 -37.73 11.66 -4.39
C ALA A 392 -37.98 10.31 -3.69
N GLY A 393 -38.97 10.26 -2.79
CA GLY A 393 -39.50 9.01 -2.21
C GLY A 393 -39.52 8.91 -0.69
N GLY A 394 -38.88 9.83 0.06
CA GLY A 394 -38.92 9.81 1.52
C GLY A 394 -38.08 10.91 2.18
N ARG A 395 -38.31 11.17 3.47
CA ARG A 395 -37.57 12.18 4.24
C ARG A 395 -36.26 11.55 4.73
N VAL A 396 -35.14 11.83 4.06
CA VAL A 396 -33.80 11.45 4.51
C VAL A 396 -33.34 12.42 5.60
N GLU A 397 -32.82 11.91 6.72
CA GLU A 397 -32.64 12.73 7.92
C GLU A 397 -31.26 13.37 8.06
N ILE A 398 -30.18 12.60 7.94
CA ILE A 398 -28.79 13.11 7.96
C ILE A 398 -27.98 12.38 6.89
N ALA A 399 -27.30 13.15 6.03
CA ALA A 399 -26.43 12.62 5.00
C ALA A 399 -24.99 13.14 5.15
N TYR A 400 -24.02 12.27 4.90
CA TYR A 400 -22.61 12.59 4.79
C TYR A 400 -21.99 11.79 3.64
N LYS A 401 -21.60 12.48 2.56
CA LYS A 401 -20.99 11.86 1.37
C LYS A 401 -21.77 10.64 0.83
N GLY A 402 -23.09 10.75 0.79
CA GLY A 402 -24.00 9.68 0.34
C GLY A 402 -24.32 8.60 1.40
N HIS A 403 -23.62 8.56 2.54
CA HIS A 403 -24.01 7.73 3.69
C HIS A 403 -25.14 8.39 4.47
N ILE A 404 -26.20 7.63 4.73
CA ILE A 404 -27.41 8.09 5.41
C ILE A 404 -27.48 7.50 6.82
N ALA A 405 -27.82 8.35 7.79
CA ALA A 405 -28.28 7.96 9.11
C ALA A 405 -29.78 8.23 9.24
N GLU A 406 -30.57 7.16 9.36
CA GLU A 406 -32.00 7.22 9.69
C GLU A 406 -32.15 7.47 11.19
N LEU A 407 -33.03 8.39 11.61
CA LEU A 407 -33.23 8.64 13.02
C LEU A 407 -34.60 8.14 13.45
N LYS A 408 -34.73 7.75 14.71
CA LYS A 408 -36.01 7.39 15.31
C LYS A 408 -36.05 7.87 16.74
N VAL A 409 -37.24 8.27 17.19
CA VAL A 409 -37.51 8.52 18.62
C VAL A 409 -38.54 7.49 19.08
N GLU A 410 -38.24 6.82 20.18
CA GLU A 410 -39.11 5.80 20.76
C GLU A 410 -39.42 6.13 22.22
N THR A 411 -40.69 6.01 22.61
CA THR A 411 -41.18 6.38 23.95
C THR A 411 -41.89 5.23 24.66
N ALA A 412 -42.21 4.13 23.96
CA ALA A 412 -43.05 3.06 24.48
C ALA A 412 -42.34 1.70 24.55
N THR A 413 -41.46 1.39 23.61
CA THR A 413 -40.77 0.09 23.54
C THR A 413 -39.28 0.22 23.80
N SER A 414 -38.77 -0.42 24.86
CA SER A 414 -37.33 -0.45 25.17
C SER A 414 -36.60 -1.67 24.61
N ASP A 415 -37.35 -2.69 24.15
CA ASP A 415 -36.80 -3.94 23.60
C ASP A 415 -36.05 -3.69 22.28
N ARG A 416 -34.73 -3.76 22.35
CA ARG A 416 -33.82 -3.50 21.23
C ARG A 416 -34.06 -4.44 20.04
N ALA A 417 -34.38 -5.71 20.28
CA ALA A 417 -34.62 -6.66 19.20
C ALA A 417 -35.88 -6.27 18.39
N LYS A 418 -36.94 -5.84 19.10
CA LYS A 418 -38.16 -5.33 18.45
C LYS A 418 -37.91 -4.04 17.70
N LEU A 419 -37.16 -3.09 18.28
CA LEU A 419 -36.83 -1.83 17.61
C LEU A 419 -35.98 -2.03 16.36
N MET A 420 -34.96 -2.89 16.43
CA MET A 420 -34.15 -3.24 15.27
C MET A 420 -35.00 -3.84 14.15
N LYS A 421 -35.95 -4.73 14.47
CA LYS A 421 -36.87 -5.28 13.47
C LYS A 421 -37.79 -4.21 12.87
N LYS A 422 -38.30 -3.30 13.70
CA LYS A 422 -39.23 -2.22 13.31
C LYS A 422 -38.57 -1.17 12.39
N PHE A 423 -37.31 -0.82 12.65
CA PHE A 423 -36.64 0.33 12.01
C PHE A 423 -35.58 -0.04 10.96
N SER A 424 -35.35 -1.34 10.72
CA SER A 424 -34.28 -1.77 9.80
C SER A 424 -34.51 -1.38 8.34
N SER A 425 -35.74 -1.55 7.83
CA SER A 425 -36.02 -1.53 6.39
C SER A 425 -35.79 -0.18 5.71
N GLN A 426 -36.14 0.93 6.36
CA GLN A 426 -36.04 2.27 5.77
C GLN A 426 -34.58 2.67 5.48
N ALA A 427 -33.70 2.51 6.47
CA ALA A 427 -32.29 2.87 6.32
C ALA A 427 -31.57 2.02 5.25
N VAL A 428 -31.95 0.74 5.11
CA VAL A 428 -31.43 -0.13 4.04
C VAL A 428 -31.90 0.37 2.68
N ALA A 429 -33.19 0.66 2.53
CA ALA A 429 -33.74 1.14 1.26
C ALA A 429 -33.06 2.43 0.79
N TYR A 430 -32.84 3.39 1.70
CA TYR A 430 -32.15 4.64 1.36
C TYR A 430 -30.68 4.43 1.01
N ALA A 431 -29.95 3.63 1.79
CA ALA A 431 -28.55 3.36 1.51
C ALA A 431 -28.36 2.63 0.17
N SER A 432 -29.17 1.61 -0.11
CA SER A 432 -29.14 0.91 -1.40
C SER A 432 -29.52 1.83 -2.56
N GLY A 433 -30.49 2.75 -2.37
CA GLY A 433 -30.85 3.76 -3.37
C GLY A 433 -29.70 4.71 -3.74
N ASN A 434 -28.81 4.97 -2.79
CA ASN A 434 -27.59 5.76 -3.00
C ASN A 434 -26.36 4.93 -3.40
N GLY A 435 -26.54 3.65 -3.73
CA GLY A 435 -25.44 2.76 -4.10
C GLY A 435 -24.50 2.40 -2.94
N LYS A 436 -24.93 2.61 -1.69
CA LYS A 436 -24.13 2.30 -0.49
C LYS A 436 -24.52 0.94 0.08
N SER A 437 -23.51 0.14 0.44
CA SER A 437 -23.67 -1.18 1.09
C SER A 437 -23.69 -1.12 2.62
N ALA A 438 -23.75 0.07 3.22
CA ALA A 438 -23.83 0.25 4.66
C ALA A 438 -24.80 1.37 5.06
N SER A 439 -25.50 1.17 6.19
CA SER A 439 -26.49 2.12 6.72
C SER A 439 -26.41 2.27 8.24
N ILE A 440 -26.83 3.44 8.75
CA ILE A 440 -26.90 3.71 10.20
C ILE A 440 -28.36 3.98 10.59
N VAL A 441 -28.79 3.40 11.70
CA VAL A 441 -30.05 3.76 12.36
C VAL A 441 -29.73 4.29 13.76
N CYS A 442 -30.02 5.56 14.02
CA CYS A 442 -29.82 6.18 15.31
C CYS A 442 -31.16 6.32 16.05
N VAL A 443 -31.32 5.61 17.16
CA VAL A 443 -32.58 5.56 17.91
C VAL A 443 -32.39 6.28 19.24
N LEU A 444 -33.13 7.36 19.47
CA LEU A 444 -33.29 7.96 20.78
C LEU A 444 -34.39 7.19 21.55
N ASP A 445 -33.99 6.49 22.60
CA ASP A 445 -34.91 5.75 23.46
C ASP A 445 -35.26 6.56 24.72
N LEU A 446 -36.44 7.16 24.71
CA LEU A 446 -37.03 7.92 25.81
C LEU A 446 -37.90 7.08 26.76
N THR A 447 -37.91 5.74 26.67
CA THR A 447 -38.61 4.95 27.68
C THR A 447 -37.98 5.15 29.06
N GLU A 448 -38.76 4.91 30.11
CA GLU A 448 -38.21 4.86 31.46
C GLU A 448 -37.16 3.73 31.58
N LYS A 449 -36.01 4.06 32.19
CA LYS A 449 -34.96 3.09 32.49
C LYS A 449 -35.12 2.62 33.94
N ILE A 450 -35.69 1.43 34.10
CA ILE A 450 -35.96 0.82 35.41
C ILE A 450 -34.79 -0.02 35.94
N LEU A 451 -33.84 -0.39 35.07
CA LEU A 451 -32.62 -1.10 35.40
C LEU A 451 -31.40 -0.19 35.19
N PRO A 452 -30.30 -0.40 35.93
CA PRO A 452 -29.06 0.32 35.70
C PRO A 452 -28.63 0.22 34.22
N PRO A 453 -28.16 1.32 33.62
CA PRO A 453 -27.67 1.30 32.25
C PRO A 453 -26.40 0.44 32.15
N GLY A 454 -26.30 -0.34 31.07
CA GLY A 454 -25.08 -1.08 30.74
C GLY A 454 -23.99 -0.17 30.16
N SER A 455 -22.90 -0.80 29.69
CA SER A 455 -21.87 -0.06 28.95
C SER A 455 -22.48 0.61 27.71
N PRO A 456 -22.19 1.89 27.42
CA PRO A 456 -22.70 2.58 26.23
C PRO A 456 -22.29 1.92 24.92
N ALA A 457 -21.17 1.19 24.92
CA ALA A 457 -20.72 0.35 23.82
C ALA A 457 -21.76 -0.71 23.42
N ASN A 458 -22.54 -1.25 24.37
CA ASN A 458 -23.55 -2.27 24.11
C ASN A 458 -24.74 -1.72 23.31
N ASN A 459 -24.88 -0.41 23.24
CA ASN A 459 -25.91 0.27 22.47
C ASN A 459 -25.50 0.53 21.01
N ILE A 460 -24.32 0.08 20.59
CA ILE A 460 -23.88 0.12 19.19
C ILE A 460 -23.84 -1.30 18.66
N ILE A 461 -24.74 -1.63 17.74
CA ILE A 461 -25.02 -3.01 17.32
C ILE A 461 -24.88 -3.12 15.80
N LEU A 462 -24.01 -4.02 15.34
CA LEU A 462 -23.85 -4.39 13.95
C LEU A 462 -24.81 -5.53 13.57
N LYS A 463 -25.45 -5.44 12.40
CA LYS A 463 -26.35 -6.47 11.88
C LYS A 463 -26.27 -6.54 10.36
N SER A 464 -26.47 -7.74 9.80
CA SER A 464 -26.83 -7.94 8.40
C SER A 464 -28.36 -7.95 8.28
N PRO A 465 -28.98 -6.95 7.64
CA PRO A 465 -30.42 -6.92 7.43
C PRO A 465 -30.84 -7.91 6.33
N SER A 466 -32.09 -8.37 6.40
CA SER A 466 -32.72 -9.10 5.29
C SER A 466 -33.03 -8.12 4.16
N ILE A 467 -32.69 -8.50 2.93
CA ILE A 467 -32.95 -7.71 1.73
C ILE A 467 -33.83 -8.49 0.76
N HIS A 468 -34.62 -7.79 -0.04
CA HIS A 468 -35.52 -8.43 -1.01
C HIS A 468 -34.72 -9.33 -1.98
N GLY A 469 -35.21 -10.56 -2.18
CA GLY A 469 -34.53 -11.56 -3.01
C GLY A 469 -33.47 -12.40 -2.28
N PHE A 470 -33.17 -12.11 -1.00
CA PHE A 470 -32.20 -12.86 -0.19
C PHE A 470 -32.76 -13.04 1.23
N GLU A 471 -33.68 -14.00 1.40
CA GLU A 471 -34.41 -14.20 2.66
C GLU A 471 -33.63 -15.01 3.72
N ASP A 472 -32.67 -15.87 3.33
CA ASP A 472 -32.10 -16.87 4.25
C ASP A 472 -30.57 -17.07 4.17
N VAL A 473 -29.86 -16.15 3.54
CA VAL A 473 -28.40 -16.11 3.62
C VAL A 473 -28.04 -14.81 4.29
N GLN A 474 -27.03 -14.82 5.17
CA GLN A 474 -26.26 -13.62 5.49
C GLN A 474 -25.80 -13.01 4.15
N SER A 475 -26.68 -12.23 3.52
CA SER A 475 -26.36 -11.61 2.26
C SER A 475 -25.24 -10.66 2.64
N ASN A 476 -24.03 -10.97 2.19
CA ASN A 476 -22.85 -10.14 2.40
C ASN A 476 -22.98 -8.79 1.67
N ALA A 477 -24.18 -8.46 1.18
CA ALA A 477 -24.48 -7.34 0.32
C ALA A 477 -24.72 -6.05 1.09
N HIS A 478 -25.23 -6.11 2.33
CA HIS A 478 -25.50 -4.91 3.13
C HIS A 478 -25.19 -5.07 4.61
N VAL A 479 -24.70 -3.98 5.20
CA VAL A 479 -24.36 -3.89 6.63
C VAL A 479 -25.15 -2.77 7.28
N GLN A 480 -25.69 -3.00 8.47
CA GLN A 480 -26.45 -2.00 9.21
C GLN A 480 -25.92 -1.86 10.64
N VAL A 481 -25.71 -0.62 11.08
CA VAL A 481 -25.32 -0.31 12.45
C VAL A 481 -26.44 0.44 13.14
N PHE A 482 -26.90 -0.08 14.28
CA PHE A 482 -27.81 0.61 15.18
C PHE A 482 -27.01 1.33 16.25
N VAL A 483 -27.35 2.59 16.51
CA VAL A 483 -26.83 3.37 17.64
C VAL A 483 -28.01 3.80 18.51
N PHE A 484 -28.11 3.22 19.71
CA PHE A 484 -29.14 3.58 20.68
C PHE A 484 -28.62 4.66 21.64
N ILE A 485 -29.36 5.76 21.76
CA ILE A 485 -29.12 6.82 22.74
C ILE A 485 -30.15 6.67 23.84
N ASP A 486 -29.70 6.29 25.03
CA ASP A 486 -30.59 6.12 26.19
C ASP A 486 -30.91 7.48 26.82
N GLY A 487 -32.17 7.90 26.69
CA GLY A 487 -32.76 8.96 27.50
C GLY A 487 -33.31 8.42 28.82
N ASN A 488 -33.73 9.34 29.69
CA ASN A 488 -34.40 9.03 30.96
C ASN A 488 -33.67 8.01 31.85
N THR A 489 -32.33 8.05 31.84
CA THR A 489 -31.51 7.34 32.82
C THR A 489 -31.68 7.98 34.19
N LYS A 490 -31.98 7.15 35.19
CA LYS A 490 -32.10 7.56 36.59
C LYS A 490 -30.74 7.85 37.21
N ASN A 491 -30.73 8.60 38.32
CA ASN A 491 -29.51 8.75 39.10
C ASN A 491 -29.07 7.40 39.67
N PRO A 492 -27.76 7.14 39.87
CA PRO A 492 -27.29 5.88 40.46
C PRO A 492 -28.00 5.51 41.78
N SER A 493 -28.26 6.51 42.63
CA SER A 493 -28.96 6.35 43.91
C SER A 493 -30.43 5.93 43.79
N GLU A 494 -31.05 6.12 42.63
CA GLU A 494 -32.45 5.78 42.38
C GLU A 494 -32.64 4.33 41.93
N TYR A 495 -31.58 3.63 41.51
CA TYR A 495 -31.64 2.19 41.21
C TYR A 495 -31.45 1.30 42.44
N SER A 496 -31.01 1.86 43.56
CA SER A 496 -30.80 1.15 44.83
C SER A 496 -32.00 1.24 45.78
N ARG A 497 -33.07 1.92 45.37
CA ARG A 497 -34.36 1.98 46.06
C ARG A 497 -35.34 1.06 45.35
#